data_AF-A0A453LXQ8-F1
#
_entry.id   AF-A0A453LXQ8-F1
#
_cell.length_a   1.000
_cell.length_b   1.000
_cell.length_c   1.000
_cell.angle_alpha   90.00
_cell.angle_beta   90.00
_cell.angle_gamma   90.00
#
_symmetry.space_group_name_H-M   'P 1'
#
loop_
_entity.id
_entity.type
_entity.pdbx_description
1 polymer ?
#
loop_
_entity_poly.entity_id
_entity_poly.type
_entity_poly.pdbx_seq_one_letter_code
_entity_poly.pdbx_strand_id
1 'polypeptide(L)'
;MWAQILRNKYLHSKTLAQITVRPNDSPFWKGLMRVKATFFHRVKFIVGDGTTTRFWEDTWLGDTPLALQYPSLYHIVQRKEDYVATVMQTVSLNIQFRRSLVGDRWTSWLHLVRRLMEVHLSDQGDSF
;
A
#
# COMPACT_ATOMS: atom_id res chain seq x y z
N MET A 1 3.23 8.03 27.70
CA MET A 1 4.43 7.25 28.10
C MET A 1 4.66 5.99 27.25
N TRP A 2 3.71 5.06 27.14
CA TRP A 2 3.88 3.81 26.36
C TRP A 2 4.10 4.00 24.84
N ALA A 3 3.40 4.95 24.21
CA ALA A 3 3.56 5.26 22.79
C ALA A 3 4.97 5.77 22.40
N GLN A 4 5.63 6.52 23.29
CA GLN A 4 6.99 7.01 23.08
C GLN A 4 8.04 5.89 23.13
N ILE A 5 7.84 4.89 24.00
CA ILE A 5 8.72 3.71 24.08
C ILE A 5 8.61 2.89 22.79
N LEU A 6 7.38 2.65 22.32
CA LEU A 6 7.13 2.02 21.02
C LEU A 6 7.80 2.80 19.89
N ARG A 7 7.69 4.13 19.93
CA ARG A 7 8.30 5.00 18.92
C ARG A 7 9.81 4.87 18.89
N ASN A 8 10.47 4.99 20.04
CA ASN A 8 11.92 4.97 20.11
C ASN A 8 12.53 3.58 19.86
N LYS A 9 11.83 2.51 20.26
CA LYS A 9 12.33 1.14 20.15
C LYS A 9 12.09 0.51 18.77
N TYR A 10 11.00 0.87 18.11
CA TYR A 10 10.56 0.18 16.89
C TYR A 10 10.31 1.11 15.70
N LEU A 11 9.84 2.34 15.93
CA LEU A 11 9.42 3.23 14.85
C LEU A 11 10.49 4.20 14.36
N HIS A 12 11.36 4.65 15.26
CA HIS A 12 12.27 5.78 15.03
C HIS A 12 11.53 6.97 14.39
N SER A 13 11.87 7.33 13.16
CA SER A 13 11.25 8.40 12.36
C SER A 13 10.11 7.92 11.46
N LYS A 14 9.86 6.61 11.38
CA LYS A 14 8.85 6.01 10.50
C LYS A 14 7.49 5.94 11.17
N THR A 15 6.42 6.05 10.40
CA THR A 15 5.06 5.84 10.91
C THR A 15 4.77 4.35 11.03
N LEU A 16 3.75 4.00 11.82
CA LEU A 16 3.32 2.60 11.98
C LEU A 16 3.03 1.96 10.62
N ALA A 17 2.43 2.69 9.68
CA ALA A 17 2.16 2.25 8.30
C ALA A 17 3.43 1.79 7.55
N GLN A 18 4.55 2.49 7.75
CA GLN A 18 5.80 2.32 7.00
C GLN A 18 6.69 1.14 7.43
N ILE A 19 6.32 0.43 8.50
CA ILE A 19 7.16 -0.65 9.04
C ILE A 19 6.66 -2.01 8.59
N THR A 20 7.60 -2.85 8.19
CA THR A 20 7.40 -4.26 7.87
C THR A 20 8.05 -5.15 8.93
N VAL A 21 7.50 -6.35 9.14
CA VAL A 21 8.01 -7.32 10.11
C VAL A 21 9.32 -7.92 9.62
N ARG A 22 10.34 -7.97 10.49
CA ARG A 22 11.63 -8.62 10.23
C ARG A 22 11.72 -9.98 10.93
N PRO A 23 12.50 -10.93 10.40
CA PRO A 23 12.67 -12.25 11.02
C PRO A 23 13.19 -12.20 12.46
N ASN A 24 14.09 -11.27 12.78
CA ASN A 24 14.66 -11.08 14.11
C ASN A 24 13.81 -10.22 15.05
N ASP A 25 12.61 -9.80 14.64
CA ASP A 25 11.77 -8.99 15.52
C ASP A 25 11.25 -9.80 16.71
N SER A 26 11.05 -9.10 17.84
CA SER A 26 10.55 -9.72 19.05
C SER A 26 9.15 -10.31 18.84
N PRO A 27 8.79 -11.42 19.52
CA PRO A 27 7.46 -12.01 19.43
C PRO A 27 6.33 -11.00 19.73
N PHE A 28 6.57 -10.10 20.69
CA PHE A 28 5.66 -8.98 20.98
C PHE A 28 5.45 -8.06 19.76
N TRP A 29 6.52 -7.64 19.08
CA TRP A 29 6.43 -6.77 17.90
C TRP A 29 5.74 -7.49 16.74
N LYS A 30 6.03 -8.77 16.53
CA LYS A 30 5.33 -9.60 15.54
C LYS A 30 3.82 -9.70 15.83
N GLY A 31 3.44 -9.82 17.09
CA GLY A 31 2.04 -9.80 17.52
C GLY A 31 1.36 -8.46 17.23
N LEU A 32 2.00 -7.35 17.60
CA LEU A 32 1.49 -6.01 17.33
C LEU A 32 1.35 -5.73 15.83
N MET A 33 2.31 -6.18 15.03
CA MET A 33 2.30 -6.03 13.58
C MET A 33 1.22 -6.86 12.89
N ARG A 34 0.84 -8.02 13.47
CA ARG A 34 -0.34 -8.76 13.01
C ARG A 34 -1.63 -7.98 13.26
N VAL A 35 -1.79 -7.38 14.44
CA VAL A 35 -2.95 -6.53 14.75
C VAL A 35 -2.99 -5.30 13.83
N LYS A 36 -1.83 -4.67 13.60
CA LYS A 36 -1.66 -3.60 12.60
C LYS A 36 -2.15 -4.08 11.22
N ALA A 37 -1.63 -5.20 10.71
CA ALA A 37 -2.04 -5.71 9.40
C ALA A 37 -3.56 -5.89 9.30
N THR A 38 -4.19 -6.53 10.29
CA THR A 38 -5.64 -6.72 10.35
C THR A 38 -6.41 -5.41 10.40
N PHE A 39 -5.90 -4.41 11.14
CA PHE A 39 -6.51 -3.09 11.26
C PHE A 39 -6.46 -2.32 9.93
N PHE A 40 -5.29 -2.24 9.29
CA PHE A 40 -5.12 -1.54 8.01
C PHE A 40 -5.91 -2.19 6.86
N HIS A 41 -6.17 -3.50 6.92
CA HIS A 41 -7.04 -4.17 5.94
C HIS A 41 -8.52 -3.76 6.08
N ARG A 42 -8.96 -3.26 7.26
CA ARG A 42 -10.36 -2.91 7.54
C ARG A 42 -10.64 -1.41 7.46
N VAL A 43 -9.60 -0.57 7.38
CA VAL A 43 -9.73 0.88 7.29
C VAL A 43 -9.61 1.30 5.83
N LYS A 44 -10.56 2.10 5.35
CA LYS A 44 -10.57 2.63 3.99
C LYS A 44 -9.91 4.00 4.00
N PHE A 45 -8.79 4.12 3.31
CA PHE A 45 -8.07 5.38 3.16
C PHE A 45 -8.71 6.24 2.08
N ILE A 46 -8.89 7.52 2.38
CA ILE A 46 -9.29 8.54 1.43
C ILE A 46 -8.00 9.18 0.92
N VAL A 47 -7.70 8.96 -0.36
CA VAL A 47 -6.48 9.50 -0.97
C VAL A 47 -6.65 10.98 -1.25
N GLY A 48 -5.73 11.77 -0.71
CA GLY A 48 -5.54 13.17 -1.06
C GLY A 48 -4.34 13.29 -2.00
N ASP A 49 -3.18 13.61 -1.44
CA ASP A 49 -1.90 13.74 -2.14
C ASP A 49 -1.24 12.39 -2.45
N GLY A 50 -1.71 11.31 -1.82
CA GLY A 50 -1.24 9.95 -2.01
C GLY A 50 0.15 9.67 -1.43
N THR A 51 0.71 10.57 -0.63
CA THR A 51 2.10 10.46 -0.14
C THR A 51 2.26 9.49 1.02
N THR A 52 1.17 9.11 1.68
CA THR A 52 1.19 8.21 2.85
C THR A 52 0.42 6.92 2.64
N THR A 53 -0.44 6.86 1.61
CA THR A 53 -1.22 5.68 1.24
C THR A 53 -0.41 4.76 0.33
N ARG A 54 -0.28 3.48 0.69
CA ARG A 54 0.43 2.49 -0.12
C ARG A 54 -0.47 1.96 -1.21
N PHE A 55 0.04 1.96 -2.44
CA PHE A 55 -0.75 1.66 -3.62
C PHE A 55 -1.36 0.24 -3.58
N TRP A 56 -0.57 -0.77 -3.22
CA TRP A 56 -1.05 -2.16 -3.26
C TRP A 56 -1.70 -2.64 -1.97
N GLU A 57 -1.21 -2.16 -0.82
CA GLU A 57 -1.46 -2.81 0.47
C GLU A 57 -2.54 -2.13 1.32
N ASP A 58 -2.85 -0.86 1.05
CA ASP A 58 -3.88 -0.13 1.78
C ASP A 58 -5.21 -0.16 0.99
N THR A 59 -6.34 -0.18 1.70
CA THR A 59 -7.67 -0.15 1.08
C THR A 59 -8.02 1.29 0.70
N TRP A 60 -7.69 1.71 -0.50
CA TRP A 60 -7.96 3.09 -0.95
C TRP A 60 -8.77 3.17 -2.25
N LEU A 61 -8.76 2.09 -3.05
CA LEU A 61 -9.51 1.98 -4.31
C LEU A 61 -10.47 0.79 -4.28
N GLY A 62 -11.71 1.03 -3.83
CA GLY A 62 -12.72 0.00 -3.59
C GLY A 62 -12.83 -0.36 -2.10
N ASP A 63 -13.11 -1.63 -1.79
CA ASP A 63 -13.44 -2.08 -0.43
C ASP A 63 -12.39 -3.02 0.18
N THR A 64 -11.39 -3.42 -0.60
CA THR A 64 -10.24 -4.23 -0.15
C THR A 64 -8.94 -3.68 -0.75
N PRO A 65 -7.76 -4.05 -0.23
CA PRO A 65 -6.49 -3.65 -0.85
C PRO A 65 -6.36 -4.16 -2.29
N LEU A 66 -5.68 -3.39 -3.14
CA LEU A 66 -5.46 -3.79 -4.54
C LEU A 66 -4.68 -5.12 -4.66
N ALA A 67 -3.83 -5.44 -3.69
CA ALA A 67 -3.14 -6.73 -3.60
C ALA A 67 -4.10 -7.93 -3.52
N LEU A 68 -5.27 -7.75 -2.89
CA LEU A 68 -6.30 -8.79 -2.79
C LEU A 68 -7.23 -8.80 -4.01
N GLN A 69 -7.51 -7.63 -4.60
CA GLN A 69 -8.33 -7.53 -5.80
C GLN A 69 -7.60 -8.07 -7.05
N TYR A 70 -6.28 -7.89 -7.13
CA TYR A 70 -5.45 -8.28 -8.28
C TYR A 70 -4.23 -9.12 -7.85
N PRO A 71 -4.43 -10.32 -7.27
CA PRO A 71 -3.35 -11.12 -6.72
C PRO A 71 -2.32 -11.53 -7.78
N SER A 72 -2.76 -11.75 -9.02
CA SER A 72 -1.90 -12.11 -10.15
C SER A 72 -0.95 -10.98 -10.56
N LEU A 73 -1.40 -9.72 -10.47
CA LEU A 73 -0.56 -8.54 -10.71
C LEU A 73 0.39 -8.31 -9.54
N TYR A 74 -0.13 -8.31 -8.32
CA TYR A 74 0.67 -8.09 -7.11
C TYR A 74 1.82 -9.10 -6.97
N HIS A 75 1.62 -10.35 -7.39
CA HIS A 75 2.67 -11.37 -7.36
C HIS A 75 3.88 -11.01 -8.23
N ILE A 76 3.67 -10.30 -9.34
CA ILE A 76 4.73 -9.95 -10.30
C ILE A 76 5.23 -8.51 -10.17
N VAL A 77 4.64 -7.69 -9.29
CA VAL A 77 5.11 -6.33 -9.00
C VAL A 77 6.48 -6.38 -8.32
N GLN A 78 7.39 -5.51 -8.76
CA GLN A 78 8.72 -5.41 -8.19
C GLN A 78 8.75 -4.59 -6.91
N ARG A 79 7.96 -3.50 -6.85
CA ARG A 79 7.90 -2.54 -5.74
C ARG A 79 6.50 -2.53 -5.13
N LYS A 80 6.31 -3.32 -4.07
CA LYS A 80 5.00 -3.50 -3.42
C LYS A 80 4.64 -2.39 -2.45
N GLU A 81 5.66 -1.72 -1.92
CA GLU A 81 5.54 -0.67 -0.90
C GLU A 81 5.49 0.75 -1.50
N ASP A 82 5.32 0.88 -2.82
CA ASP A 82 5.22 2.19 -3.45
C ASP A 82 3.91 2.89 -3.05
N TYR A 83 3.99 4.21 -2.86
CA TYR A 83 2.85 5.05 -2.50
C TYR A 83 2.01 5.41 -3.72
N VAL A 84 0.75 5.79 -3.49
CA VAL A 84 -0.15 6.22 -4.56
C VAL A 84 0.43 7.42 -5.31
N ALA A 85 1.00 8.40 -4.60
CA ALA A 85 1.66 9.55 -5.20
C ALA A 85 2.74 9.14 -6.21
N THR A 86 3.63 8.21 -5.82
CA THR A 86 4.74 7.74 -6.65
C THR A 86 4.25 7.01 -7.90
N VAL A 87 3.21 6.19 -7.75
CA VAL A 87 2.65 5.41 -8.86
C VAL A 87 1.89 6.29 -9.85
N MET A 88 1.18 7.30 -9.35
CA MET A 88 0.31 8.20 -10.13
C MET A 88 1.02 9.49 -10.57
N GLN A 89 2.29 9.68 -10.23
CA GLN A 89 3.04 10.93 -10.46
C GLN A 89 3.19 11.31 -11.94
N THR A 90 3.18 10.31 -12.83
CA THR A 90 3.43 10.47 -14.26
C THR A 90 2.24 10.00 -15.09
N VAL A 91 2.13 10.52 -16.32
CA VAL A 91 1.08 10.13 -17.29
C VAL A 91 1.02 8.61 -17.50
N SER A 92 2.19 7.95 -17.48
CA SER A 92 2.30 6.50 -17.36
C SER A 92 2.41 6.09 -15.89
N LEU A 93 1.60 5.13 -15.44
CA LEU A 93 1.73 4.58 -14.09
C LEU A 93 3.15 4.05 -13.85
N ASN A 94 3.79 4.50 -12.77
CA ASN A 94 5.15 4.10 -12.42
C ASN A 94 5.16 2.74 -11.71
N ILE A 95 4.73 1.68 -12.42
CA ILE A 95 4.69 0.32 -11.90
C ILE A 95 5.63 -0.56 -12.69
N GLN A 96 6.56 -1.20 -11.98
CA GLN A 96 7.53 -2.13 -12.56
C GLN A 96 7.10 -3.58 -12.29
N PHE A 97 6.92 -4.35 -13.36
CA PHE A 97 6.61 -5.77 -13.30
C PHE A 97 7.84 -6.62 -13.62
N ARG A 98 8.04 -7.71 -12.86
CA ARG A 98 9.11 -8.70 -13.07
C ARG A 98 8.82 -9.68 -14.21
N ARG A 99 7.59 -9.71 -14.71
CA ARG A 99 7.08 -10.63 -15.74
C ARG A 99 6.24 -9.85 -16.74
N SER A 100 6.10 -10.39 -17.95
CA SER A 100 5.21 -9.81 -18.96
C SER A 100 3.75 -9.88 -18.53
N LEU A 101 3.00 -8.86 -18.93
CA LEU A 101 1.55 -8.81 -18.80
C LEU A 101 0.95 -9.48 -20.04
N VAL A 102 0.57 -10.75 -19.91
CA VAL A 102 -0.03 -11.53 -20.99
C VAL A 102 -1.26 -12.28 -20.48
N GLY A 103 -2.22 -12.54 -21.38
CA GLY A 103 -3.48 -13.20 -21.05
C GLY A 103 -4.25 -12.45 -19.96
N ASP A 104 -4.75 -13.19 -18.96
CA ASP A 104 -5.59 -12.65 -17.88
C ASP A 104 -4.92 -11.52 -17.07
N ARG A 105 -3.58 -11.50 -17.01
CA ARG A 105 -2.83 -10.41 -16.36
C ARG A 105 -2.98 -9.10 -17.12
N TRP A 106 -3.01 -9.15 -18.45
CA TRP A 106 -3.23 -7.96 -19.26
C TRP A 106 -4.65 -7.42 -19.08
N THR A 107 -5.65 -8.30 -19.08
CA THR A 107 -7.05 -7.91 -18.82
C THR A 107 -7.22 -7.30 -17.43
N SER A 108 -6.61 -7.93 -16.41
CA SER A 108 -6.59 -7.41 -15.04
C SER A 108 -5.90 -6.04 -14.96
N TRP A 109 -4.81 -5.86 -15.70
CA TRP A 109 -4.09 -4.59 -15.78
C TRP A 109 -4.94 -3.48 -16.41
N LEU A 110 -5.58 -3.74 -17.55
CA LEU A 110 -6.47 -2.78 -18.20
C LEU A 110 -7.64 -2.39 -17.30
N HIS A 111 -8.22 -3.36 -16.59
CA HIS A 111 -9.28 -3.10 -15.63
C HIS A 111 -8.80 -2.19 -14.48
N LEU A 112 -7.60 -2.44 -13.95
CA LEU A 112 -7.00 -1.59 -12.93
C LEU A 112 -6.73 -0.17 -13.47
N VAL A 113 -6.10 -0.05 -14.64
CA VAL A 113 -5.81 1.25 -15.29
C VAL A 113 -7.08 2.07 -15.46
N ARG A 114 -8.17 1.45 -15.95
CA ARG A 114 -9.45 2.14 -16.12
C ARG A 114 -9.96 2.75 -14.82
N ARG A 115 -9.89 2.01 -13.71
CA ARG A 115 -10.30 2.51 -12.39
C ARG A 115 -9.39 3.62 -11.88
N LEU A 116 -8.11 3.59 -12.21
CA LEU A 116 -7.15 4.63 -11.84
C LEU A 116 -7.35 5.92 -12.64
N MET A 117 -7.85 5.84 -13.87
CA MET A 117 -8.15 7.05 -14.67
C MET A 117 -9.25 7.92 -14.05
N GLU A 118 -10.10 7.35 -13.20
CA GLU A 118 -11.14 8.09 -12.48
C GLU A 118 -10.60 8.76 -11.20
N VAL A 119 -9.40 8.39 -10.75
CA VAL A 119 -8.77 8.92 -9.54
C VAL A 119 -8.00 10.21 -9.86
N HIS A 120 -8.32 11.26 -9.11
CA HIS A 120 -7.63 12.54 -9.18
C HIS A 120 -7.03 12.84 -7.81
N LEU A 121 -5.71 13.03 -7.76
CA LEU A 121 -5.03 13.43 -6.52
C LEU A 121 -5.30 14.91 -6.23
N SER A 122 -5.32 15.26 -4.96
CA SER A 122 -5.50 16.62 -4.48
C SER A 122 -4.25 17.10 -3.74
N ASP A 123 -4.16 18.40 -3.45
CA ASP A 123 -3.07 18.97 -2.65
C ASP A 123 -3.24 18.73 -1.13
N GLN A 124 -4.32 18.08 -0.70
CA GLN A 124 -4.57 17.78 0.71
C GLN A 124 -3.92 16.46 1.11
N GLY A 125 -3.46 16.36 2.36
CA GLY A 125 -2.90 15.09 2.88
C GLY A 125 -3.94 13.97 2.93
N ASP A 126 -3.48 12.72 2.81
CA ASP A 126 -4.32 11.54 2.95
C ASP A 126 -5.03 11.45 4.31
N SER A 127 -6.22 10.85 4.33
CA SER A 127 -6.99 10.58 5.55
C SER A 127 -7.52 9.14 5.61
N PHE A 128 -8.07 8.73 6.75
CA PHE A 128 -8.61 7.40 7.02
C PHE A 128 -10.10 7.43 7.41
#